data_AF-G8GBC1-F1
#
_entry.id   AF-G8GBC1-F1
#
_cell.length_a   1.000
_cell.length_b   1.000
_cell.length_c   1.000
_cell.angle_alpha   90.00
_cell.angle_beta   90.00
_cell.angle_gamma   90.00
#
_symmetry.space_group_name_H-M   'P 1'
#
loop_
_entity.id
_entity.type
_entity.pdbx_description
1 polymer ?
#
loop_
_entity_poly.entity_id
_entity_poly.type
_entity_poly.pdbx_seq_one_letter_code
_entity_poly.pdbx_strand_id
1 'polypeptide(L)' 'MAPQAQNCHKKIFIFRSKLPDIYIPKRLPLHSYCFENISKVASKPCLINGTTGQIYT' A
#
# COMPACT_ATOMS: atom_id res chain seq x y z
N MET A 1 53.26 -7.02 11.92
CA MET A 1 52.36 -8.10 11.47
C MET A 1 51.06 -7.97 12.26
N ALA A 2 50.04 -7.32 11.69
CA ALA A 2 48.72 -7.17 12.32
C ALA A 2 47.76 -8.22 11.76
N PRO A 3 46.93 -8.89 12.59
CA PRO A 3 45.99 -9.89 12.11
C PRO A 3 44.79 -9.19 11.46
N GLN A 4 44.46 -9.58 10.23
CA GLN A 4 43.27 -9.06 9.55
C GLN A 4 42.01 -9.67 10.18
N ALA A 5 41.14 -8.80 10.70
CA ALA A 5 39.86 -9.19 11.28
C ALA A 5 38.99 -9.87 10.21
N GLN A 6 38.57 -11.09 10.49
CA GLN A 6 37.75 -11.93 9.64
C GLN A 6 36.37 -11.27 9.44
N ASN A 7 36.07 -10.85 8.21
CA ASN A 7 34.79 -10.25 7.86
C ASN A 7 33.70 -11.34 7.88
N CYS A 8 32.94 -11.42 8.98
CA CYS A 8 31.90 -12.42 9.17
C CYS A 8 30.73 -12.12 8.22
N HIS A 9 30.69 -12.83 7.09
CA HIS A 9 29.63 -12.74 6.09
C HIS A 9 28.29 -13.19 6.71
N LYS A 10 27.56 -12.25 7.32
CA LYS A 10 26.18 -12.47 7.75
C LYS A 10 25.30 -12.66 6.52
N LYS A 11 24.75 -13.86 6.34
CA LYS A 11 23.68 -14.11 5.36
C LYS A 11 22.41 -13.36 5.79
N ILE A 12 21.90 -12.50 4.91
CA ILE A 12 20.64 -11.78 5.12
C ILE A 12 19.52 -12.56 4.44
N PHE A 13 18.46 -12.89 5.19
CA PHE A 13 17.26 -13.52 4.66
C PHE A 13 16.17 -12.45 4.47
N ILE A 14 15.67 -12.31 3.25
CA ILE A 14 14.61 -11.35 2.90
C ILE A 14 13.36 -12.13 2.51
N PHE A 15 12.27 -11.90 3.24
CA PHE A 15 10.97 -12.47 2.94
C PHE A 15 10.09 -11.45 2.24
N ARG A 16 9.34 -11.89 1.25
CA ARG A 16 8.43 -11.09 0.43
C ARG A 16 7.08 -11.81 0.33
N SER A 17 6.05 -11.08 -0.12
CA SER A 17 4.76 -11.68 -0.43
C SER A 17 4.91 -12.79 -1.47
N LYS A 18 4.04 -13.81 -1.40
CA LYS A 18 3.90 -14.82 -2.47
C LYS A 18 3.17 -14.27 -3.69
N LEU A 19 2.43 -13.17 -3.52
CA LEU A 19 1.75 -12.50 -4.63
C LEU A 19 2.78 -11.77 -5.50
N PRO A 20 2.52 -11.68 -6.82
CA PRO A 20 3.39 -10.93 -7.71
C PRO A 20 3.40 -9.45 -7.35
N ASP A 21 4.49 -8.78 -7.68
CA ASP A 21 4.57 -7.33 -7.61
C ASP A 21 3.54 -6.73 -8.59
N ILE A 22 2.84 -5.67 -8.13
CA ILE A 22 1.87 -4.93 -8.93
C ILE A 22 2.34 -3.50 -9.18
N TYR A 23 1.81 -2.88 -10.22
CA TYR A 23 2.06 -1.47 -10.48
C TYR A 23 1.42 -0.59 -9.39
N ILE A 24 2.21 0.31 -8.81
CA ILE A 24 1.74 1.31 -7.83
C ILE A 24 2.14 2.70 -8.34
N PRO A 25 1.18 3.59 -8.66
CA PRO A 25 1.49 4.95 -9.12
C PRO A 25 2.12 5.76 -7.97
N LYS A 26 3.37 6.19 -8.15
CA LYS A 26 4.16 6.91 -7.12
C LYS A 26 3.99 8.43 -7.13
N ARG A 27 3.32 8.98 -8.14
CA ARG A 27 3.23 10.43 -8.40
C ARG A 27 1.81 10.97 -8.25
N LEU A 28 0.85 10.12 -7.92
CA LEU A 28 -0.55 10.51 -7.81
C LEU A 28 -0.86 10.95 -6.37
N PRO A 29 -1.52 12.11 -6.15
CA PRO A 29 -2.01 12.46 -4.83
C PRO A 29 -2.94 11.38 -4.29
N LEU A 30 -2.94 11.19 -2.96
CA LEU A 30 -3.70 10.11 -2.32
C LEU A 30 -5.18 10.12 -2.69
N HIS A 31 -5.84 11.28 -2.62
CA HIS A 31 -7.26 11.40 -2.94
C HIS A 31 -7.54 11.08 -4.41
N SER A 32 -6.65 11.50 -5.32
CA SER A 32 -6.77 11.18 -6.74
C SER A 32 -6.62 9.68 -7.01
N TYR A 33 -5.75 8.98 -6.28
CA TYR A 33 -5.62 7.52 -6.37
C TYR A 33 -6.85 6.80 -5.82
N CYS A 34 -7.30 7.15 -4.61
CA CYS A 34 -8.47 6.52 -3.99
C CYS A 34 -9.74 6.71 -4.84
N PHE A 35 -9.89 7.86 -5.51
CA PHE A 35 -11.05 8.18 -6.34
C PHE A 35 -10.82 8.02 -7.84
N GLU A 36 -9.71 7.40 -8.27
CA GLU A 36 -9.36 7.23 -9.70
C GLU A 36 -10.48 6.52 -10.48
N ASN A 37 -11.17 5.58 -9.85
CA ASN A 37 -12.26 4.80 -10.44
C ASN A 37 -13.65 5.21 -9.93
N ILE A 38 -13.80 6.40 -9.33
CA ILE A 38 -15.07 6.82 -8.70
C ILE A 38 -16.22 6.85 -9.70
N SER A 39 -15.97 7.17 -10.97
CA SER A 39 -16.99 7.20 -12.03
C SER A 39 -17.74 5.86 -12.20
N LYS A 40 -17.12 4.73 -11.82
CA LYS A 40 -17.73 3.40 -11.87
C LYS A 40 -18.67 3.11 -10.70
N VAL A 41 -18.56 3.88 -9.61
CA VAL A 41 -19.24 3.63 -8.33
C VAL A 41 -19.85 4.88 -7.69
N ALA A 42 -19.89 6.01 -8.39
CA ALA A 42 -20.22 7.32 -7.82
C ALA A 42 -21.62 7.41 -7.18
N SER A 43 -22.57 6.57 -7.61
CA SER A 43 -23.92 6.51 -7.04
C SER A 43 -24.06 5.51 -5.88
N LYS A 44 -23.02 4.76 -5.56
CA LYS A 44 -23.05 3.76 -4.49
C LYS A 44 -22.84 4.43 -3.13
N PRO A 45 -23.48 3.93 -2.05
CA PRO A 45 -23.16 4.38 -0.69
C PRO A 45 -21.65 4.26 -0.41
N CYS A 46 -21.03 5.36 -0.01
CA CYS A 46 -19.61 5.41 0.35
C CYS A 46 -19.44 5.44 1.88
N LEU A 47 -20.19 6.33 2.56
CA LEU A 47 -20.16 6.47 4.02
C LEU A 47 -21.57 6.36 4.57
N ILE A 48 -21.75 5.49 5.57
CA ILE A 48 -23.03 5.28 6.25
C ILE A 48 -22.82 5.56 7.74
N ASN A 49 -23.48 6.58 8.26
CA ASN A 49 -23.49 6.84 9.68
C ASN A 49 -24.42 5.84 10.37
N GLY A 50 -23.86 4.89 11.13
CA GLY A 50 -24.62 3.84 11.77
C GLY A 50 -25.59 4.32 12.86
N THR A 51 -25.37 5.49 13.46
CA THR A 51 -26.22 6.03 14.52
C THR A 51 -27.40 6.82 13.96
N THR A 52 -27.18 7.63 12.91
CA THR A 52 -28.22 8.49 12.33
C THR A 52 -28.87 7.92 11.08
N GLY A 53 -28.28 6.88 10.47
CA GLY A 53 -28.71 6.34 9.20
C GLY A 53 -28.39 7.23 7.99
N GLN A 54 -27.64 8.33 8.16
CA GLN A 54 -27.26 9.20 7.06
C GLN A 54 -26.29 8.49 6.09
N ILE A 55 -26.52 8.66 4.79
CA ILE A 55 -25.73 8.03 3.73
C ILE A 55 -25.14 9.12 2.83
N TYR A 56 -23.85 9.00 2.55
CA TYR A 56 -23.11 9.85 1.62
C TYR A 56 -22.61 8.99 0.46
N THR A 57 -22.81 9.47 -0.77
CA THR A 57 -22.36 8.86 -2.03
C THR A 57 -21.17 9.61 -2.59
#